data_AF-A0A0D3KXJ1-F1
#
_entry.id   AF-A0A0D3KXJ1-F1
#
_cell.length_a   1.000
_cell.length_b   1.000
_cell.length_c   1.000
_cell.angle_alpha   90.00
_cell.angle_beta   90.00
_cell.angle_gamma   90.00
#
_symmetry.space_group_name_H-M   'P 1'
#
loop_
_entity.id
_entity.type
_entity.pdbx_description
1 polymer ?
#
loop_
_entity_poly.entity_id
_entity_poly.type
_entity_poly.pdbx_seq_one_letter_code
_entity_poly.pdbx_strand_id
1 'polypeptide(L)'
;MLSLCAAAASSTALAPDVWTASAVPTASMLSAGRNAGEVSLWGSVRPRARPVALWELKLFFKAEDDMQRQLGLRGQKDQDDTFGLIAGIAVSGVVTSSVIEASSLPPVAKLPLGAICSLAPFLALAAGVAAMQASVTALRRLDPAYRRRQNFHEAPLNPDRTGPCTVAGHFLVGHLLGLEVAEFNAASADGAGAQVAFAGPEAQARTHDVVDGPAELEAEHGLAVLAMAGVAAEVIACGSAEGGYADVAQLKGMLATASPPVTEARAVDDRIRWATLMALTMLQNHRPCLEALAERFESARDAGECIRLLEATARGPPPRGVESRD
;
A
#
# COMPACT_ATOMS: atom_id res chain seq x y z
N MET A 1 58.52 -9.12 23.89
CA MET A 1 57.55 -9.52 24.93
C MET A 1 56.41 -8.52 24.90
N LEU A 2 55.17 -9.03 24.92
CA LEU A 2 53.87 -8.34 25.01
C LEU A 2 53.34 -7.75 23.69
N SER A 3 52.10 -7.97 23.28
CA SER A 3 51.12 -9.04 23.43
C SER A 3 50.02 -8.65 22.44
N LEU A 4 49.69 -9.51 21.49
CA LEU A 4 48.51 -9.33 20.64
C LEU A 4 47.26 -9.38 21.55
N CYS A 5 46.49 -8.29 21.60
CA CYS A 5 45.07 -8.37 21.96
C CYS A 5 44.26 -8.32 20.66
N ALA A 6 44.07 -9.48 20.04
CA ALA A 6 42.98 -9.67 19.10
C ALA A 6 41.68 -9.67 19.92
N ALA A 7 40.90 -8.59 19.81
CA ALA A 7 39.53 -8.59 20.26
C ALA A 7 38.75 -9.58 19.37
N ALA A 8 38.55 -10.79 19.88
CA ALA A 8 37.59 -11.71 19.29
C ALA A 8 36.21 -11.08 19.40
N ALA A 9 35.70 -10.55 18.29
CA ALA A 9 34.27 -10.31 18.14
C ALA A 9 33.58 -11.67 18.20
N SER A 10 33.13 -12.07 19.39
CA SER A 10 32.24 -13.20 19.56
C SER A 10 30.91 -12.86 18.88
N SER A 11 30.79 -13.24 17.61
CA SER A 11 29.50 -13.37 16.95
C SER A 11 28.79 -14.55 17.61
N THR A 12 28.04 -14.27 18.67
CA THR A 12 27.04 -15.22 19.19
C THR A 12 26.01 -15.43 18.10
N ALA A 13 26.12 -16.56 17.38
CA ALA A 13 25.10 -16.97 16.43
C ALA A 13 23.76 -17.05 17.17
N LEU A 14 22.78 -16.25 16.74
CA LEU A 14 21.43 -16.32 17.29
C LEU A 14 20.87 -17.73 17.06
N ALA A 15 20.16 -18.26 18.06
CA ALA A 15 19.44 -19.51 17.91
C ALA A 15 18.34 -19.37 16.83
N PRO A 16 18.08 -20.43 16.05
CA PRO A 16 17.29 -20.33 14.82
C PRO A 16 15.80 -20.07 15.05
N ASP A 17 15.25 -20.45 16.20
CA ASP A 17 13.84 -20.30 16.59
C ASP A 17 13.53 -18.94 17.24
N VAL A 18 14.55 -18.13 17.51
CA VAL A 18 14.42 -16.87 18.29
C VAL A 18 13.47 -15.89 17.62
N TRP A 19 13.34 -15.90 16.29
CA TRP A 19 12.38 -15.06 15.57
C TRP A 19 10.92 -15.39 15.91
N THR A 20 10.60 -16.64 16.25
CA THR A 20 9.22 -17.06 16.55
C THR A 20 8.69 -16.46 17.85
N ALA A 21 9.57 -16.20 18.82
CA ALA A 21 9.23 -15.65 20.12
C ALA A 21 9.14 -14.12 20.13
N SER A 22 9.63 -13.43 19.09
CA SER A 22 9.62 -11.97 19.04
C SER A 22 8.30 -11.40 18.52
N ALA A 23 7.85 -10.30 19.13
CA ALA A 23 6.74 -9.49 18.64
C ALA A 23 7.14 -8.68 17.40
N VAL A 24 8.41 -8.29 17.28
CA VAL A 24 8.98 -7.61 16.09
C VAL A 24 10.32 -8.25 15.79
N PRO A 25 10.36 -9.34 15.00
CA PRO A 25 11.61 -10.01 14.62
C PRO A 25 12.52 -9.07 13.83
N THR A 26 13.79 -8.95 14.24
CA THR A 26 14.78 -8.15 13.53
C THR A 26 15.28 -8.86 12.26
N ALA A 27 15.94 -8.13 11.36
CA ALA A 27 16.54 -8.72 10.16
C ALA A 27 17.55 -9.83 10.48
N SER A 28 18.31 -9.71 11.57
CA SER A 28 19.29 -10.72 11.99
C SER A 28 18.61 -12.01 12.48
N MET A 29 17.51 -11.91 13.21
CA MET A 29 16.72 -13.06 13.67
C MET A 29 16.11 -13.82 12.50
N LEU A 30 15.52 -13.10 11.53
CA LEU A 30 14.92 -13.71 10.34
C LEU A 30 15.97 -14.31 9.41
N SER A 31 17.15 -13.69 9.29
CA SER A 31 18.27 -14.25 8.54
C SER A 31 18.84 -15.50 9.20
N ALA A 32 18.91 -15.56 10.53
CA ALA A 32 19.30 -16.77 11.27
C ALA A 32 18.29 -17.92 11.04
N GLY A 33 16.99 -17.63 11.17
CA GLY A 33 15.93 -18.60 10.87
C GLY A 33 15.95 -19.08 9.42
N ARG A 34 16.30 -18.22 8.46
CA ARG A 34 16.47 -18.59 7.05
C ARG A 34 17.65 -19.54 6.86
N ASN A 35 18.80 -19.24 7.46
CA ASN A 35 19.99 -20.09 7.39
C ASN A 35 19.75 -21.49 7.99
N ALA A 36 18.83 -21.60 8.95
CA ALA A 36 18.40 -22.86 9.53
C ALA A 36 17.28 -23.57 8.75
N GLY A 37 16.74 -22.95 7.68
CA GLY A 37 15.65 -23.52 6.88
C GLY A 37 14.25 -23.38 7.49
N GLU A 38 14.09 -22.61 8.57
CA GLU A 38 12.80 -22.37 9.23
C GLU A 38 11.99 -21.27 8.53
N VAL A 39 12.70 -20.28 7.97
CA VAL A 39 12.14 -19.11 7.28
C VAL A 39 12.46 -19.23 5.80
N SER A 40 11.44 -19.17 4.95
CA SER A 40 11.53 -19.42 3.51
C SER A 40 11.34 -18.16 2.68
N LEU A 41 10.48 -17.23 3.10
CA LEU A 41 10.13 -16.04 2.32
C LEU A 41 11.08 -14.88 2.56
N TRP A 42 11.64 -14.75 3.77
CA TRP A 42 12.50 -13.62 4.13
C TRP A 42 13.67 -13.42 3.16
N GLY A 43 13.72 -12.27 2.49
CA GLY A 43 14.78 -11.93 1.54
C GLY A 43 14.96 -12.97 0.43
N SER A 44 13.89 -13.68 0.07
CA SER A 44 13.88 -14.71 -0.97
C SER A 44 13.92 -14.12 -2.39
N VAL A 45 13.49 -12.86 -2.55
CA VAL A 45 13.41 -12.19 -3.84
C VAL A 45 14.39 -11.01 -3.88
N ARG A 46 15.19 -10.95 -4.95
CA ARG A 46 16.04 -9.79 -5.28
C ARG A 46 15.66 -9.27 -6.66
N PRO A 47 14.81 -8.24 -6.75
CA PRO A 47 14.31 -7.77 -8.02
C PRO A 47 15.41 -7.03 -8.79
N ARG A 48 15.46 -7.25 -10.11
CA ARG A 48 16.34 -6.53 -11.03
C ARG A 48 15.52 -5.85 -12.10
N ALA A 49 15.75 -4.54 -12.27
CA ALA A 49 15.07 -3.76 -13.28
C ALA A 49 15.33 -4.33 -14.67
N ARG A 50 14.26 -4.41 -15.47
CA ARG A 50 14.32 -4.71 -16.90
C ARG A 50 13.32 -3.83 -17.64
N PRO A 51 13.52 -3.59 -18.93
CA PRO A 51 12.47 -3.04 -19.78
C PRO A 51 11.23 -3.93 -19.72
N VAL A 52 10.08 -3.30 -19.49
CA VAL A 52 8.78 -3.96 -19.46
C VAL A 52 7.88 -3.27 -20.46
N ALA A 53 7.33 -4.06 -21.39
CA ALA A 53 6.39 -3.56 -22.37
C ALA A 53 5.01 -3.36 -21.74
N LEU A 54 4.25 -2.40 -22.28
CA LEU A 54 2.95 -2.02 -21.72
C LEU A 54 1.94 -3.18 -21.74
N TRP A 55 2.02 -4.06 -22.74
CA TRP A 55 1.13 -5.22 -22.85
C TRP A 55 1.36 -6.26 -21.75
N GLU A 56 2.55 -6.34 -21.15
CA GLU A 56 2.84 -7.31 -20.08
C GLU A 56 1.99 -7.01 -18.84
N LEU A 57 1.77 -5.73 -18.54
CA LEU A 57 0.89 -5.30 -17.45
C LEU A 57 -0.57 -5.64 -17.77
N LYS A 58 -1.01 -5.50 -19.02
CA LYS A 58 -2.41 -5.76 -19.43
C LYS A 58 -2.89 -7.17 -19.09
N LEU A 59 -1.98 -8.14 -18.95
CA LEU A 59 -2.33 -9.50 -18.53
C LEU A 59 -2.95 -9.57 -17.12
N PHE A 60 -2.65 -8.59 -16.26
CA PHE A 60 -3.14 -8.54 -14.88
C PHE A 60 -4.40 -7.67 -14.70
N PHE A 61 -4.77 -6.86 -15.70
CA PHE A 61 -5.93 -5.97 -15.63
C PHE A 61 -7.11 -6.55 -16.41
N LYS A 62 -8.33 -6.39 -15.87
CA LYS A 62 -9.55 -6.94 -16.49
C LYS A 62 -10.08 -6.13 -17.69
N ALA A 63 -9.52 -4.97 -18.00
CA ALA A 63 -10.08 -4.04 -19.00
C ALA A 63 -9.04 -3.59 -20.05
N GLU A 64 -9.51 -3.33 -21.28
CA GLU A 64 -8.70 -2.83 -22.41
C GLU A 64 -8.32 -1.33 -22.29
N ASP A 65 -8.77 -0.65 -21.23
CA ASP A 65 -8.67 0.80 -21.02
C ASP A 65 -7.28 1.32 -20.59
N ASP A 66 -7.13 2.66 -20.61
CA ASP A 66 -5.94 3.44 -20.27
C ASP A 66 -5.27 3.00 -18.96
N MET A 67 -4.02 2.52 -19.06
CA MET A 67 -3.21 2.04 -17.94
C MET A 67 -3.02 3.11 -16.85
N GLN A 68 -2.93 4.39 -17.22
CA GLN A 68 -2.82 5.46 -16.22
C GLN A 68 -4.09 5.56 -15.38
N ARG A 69 -5.26 5.29 -15.96
CA ARG A 69 -6.53 5.23 -15.24
C ARG A 69 -6.61 3.99 -14.34
N GLN A 70 -6.10 2.85 -14.81
CA GLN A 70 -6.10 1.58 -14.06
C GLN A 70 -5.14 1.54 -12.87
N LEU A 71 -4.11 2.40 -12.87
CA LEU A 71 -3.18 2.62 -11.76
C LEU A 71 -3.63 3.75 -10.82
N GLY A 72 -4.80 4.36 -11.05
CA GLY A 72 -5.28 5.51 -10.28
C GLY A 72 -4.51 6.82 -10.53
N LEU A 73 -3.82 6.96 -11.67
CA LEU A 73 -2.96 8.12 -12.02
C LEU A 73 -3.65 9.18 -12.88
N ARG A 74 -4.67 8.78 -13.67
CA ARG A 74 -5.52 9.70 -14.44
C ARG A 74 -6.90 9.75 -13.81
N GLY A 75 -7.19 10.86 -13.15
CA GLY A 75 -8.40 11.08 -12.38
C GLY A 75 -8.27 10.39 -11.02
N GLN A 76 -7.92 11.17 -10.00
CA GLN A 76 -8.24 10.76 -8.64
C GLN A 76 -9.76 10.81 -8.61
N LYS A 77 -10.43 9.65 -8.76
CA LYS A 77 -11.89 9.57 -8.90
C LYS A 77 -12.60 10.38 -7.82
N ASP A 78 -12.03 10.43 -6.63
CA ASP A 78 -12.52 11.26 -5.53
C ASP A 78 -12.32 12.78 -5.75
N GLN A 79 -11.24 13.24 -6.39
CA GLN A 79 -11.11 14.64 -6.82
C GLN A 79 -12.08 14.98 -7.96
N ASP A 80 -12.16 14.15 -9.00
CA ASP A 80 -13.06 14.40 -10.14
C ASP A 80 -14.52 14.43 -9.69
N ASP A 81 -14.89 13.51 -8.80
CA ASP A 81 -16.22 13.49 -8.20
C ASP A 81 -16.44 14.70 -7.26
N THR A 82 -15.40 15.19 -6.57
CA THR A 82 -15.50 16.40 -5.74
C THR A 82 -15.66 17.65 -6.60
N PHE A 83 -14.91 17.77 -7.70
CA PHE A 83 -15.08 18.84 -8.68
C PHE A 83 -16.46 18.78 -9.33
N GLY A 84 -16.94 17.58 -9.68
CA GLY A 84 -18.29 17.35 -10.18
C GLY A 84 -19.37 17.75 -9.17
N LEU A 85 -19.17 17.46 -7.89
CA LEU A 85 -20.08 17.87 -6.81
C LEU A 85 -20.09 19.39 -6.62
N ILE A 86 -18.92 20.04 -6.60
CA ILE A 86 -18.82 21.51 -6.53
C ILE A 86 -19.54 22.15 -7.71
N ALA A 87 -19.32 21.65 -8.92
CA ALA A 87 -20.02 22.11 -10.13
C ALA A 87 -21.54 21.87 -10.03
N GLY A 88 -21.96 20.71 -9.52
CA GLY A 88 -23.37 20.38 -9.31
C GLY A 88 -24.04 21.29 -8.27
N ILE A 89 -23.37 21.59 -7.15
CA ILE A 89 -23.85 22.55 -6.13
C ILE A 89 -23.93 23.96 -6.72
N ALA A 90 -22.95 24.35 -7.54
CA ALA A 90 -22.96 25.64 -8.22
C ALA A 90 -24.16 25.78 -9.17
N VAL A 91 -24.36 24.81 -10.06
CA VAL A 91 -25.45 24.83 -11.04
C VAL A 91 -26.82 24.73 -10.33
N SER A 92 -26.97 23.80 -9.38
CA SER A 92 -28.23 23.65 -8.65
C SER A 92 -28.55 24.86 -7.77
N GLY A 93 -27.56 25.49 -7.14
CA GLY A 93 -27.73 26.72 -6.37
C GLY A 93 -28.24 27.87 -7.23
N VAL A 94 -27.64 28.08 -8.41
CA VAL A 94 -28.09 29.10 -9.38
C VAL A 94 -29.50 28.81 -9.88
N VAL A 95 -29.76 27.58 -10.34
CA VAL A 95 -31.08 27.19 -10.87
C VAL A 95 -32.16 27.31 -9.80
N THR A 96 -31.90 26.83 -8.58
CA THR A 96 -32.88 26.87 -7.48
C THR A 96 -33.13 28.31 -7.03
N SER A 97 -32.10 29.17 -7.00
CA SER A 97 -32.26 30.59 -6.72
C SER A 97 -33.18 31.27 -7.75
N SER A 98 -32.98 31.01 -9.04
CA SER A 98 -33.83 31.56 -10.10
C SER A 98 -35.28 31.04 -10.03
N VAL A 99 -35.48 29.78 -9.66
CA VAL A 99 -36.82 29.20 -9.47
C VAL A 99 -37.52 29.80 -8.23
N ILE A 100 -36.81 30.01 -7.12
CA ILE A 100 -37.36 30.65 -5.92
C ILE A 100 -37.78 32.08 -6.20
N GLU A 101 -36.98 32.83 -6.97
CA GLU A 101 -37.29 34.20 -7.36
C GLU A 101 -38.57 34.28 -8.21
N ALA A 102 -38.71 33.34 -9.16
CA ALA A 102 -39.89 33.20 -10.04
C ALA A 102 -41.14 32.62 -9.35
N SER A 103 -41.01 32.07 -8.14
CA SER A 103 -42.12 31.42 -7.42
C SER A 103 -43.14 32.42 -6.84
N SER A 104 -44.29 31.94 -6.38
CA SER A 104 -45.29 32.75 -5.65
C SER A 104 -45.10 32.77 -4.13
N LEU A 105 -43.91 32.40 -3.64
CA LEU A 105 -43.61 32.35 -2.20
C LEU A 105 -43.70 33.74 -1.54
N PRO A 106 -44.11 33.82 -0.26
CA PRO A 106 -44.15 35.07 0.48
C PRO A 106 -42.73 35.67 0.64
N PRO A 107 -42.58 37.01 0.65
CA PRO A 107 -41.27 37.68 0.71
C PRO A 107 -40.39 37.25 1.88
N VAL A 108 -41.03 36.96 3.03
CA VAL A 108 -40.39 36.48 4.26
C VAL A 108 -39.66 35.15 4.06
N ALA A 109 -40.15 34.28 3.18
CA ALA A 109 -39.50 33.01 2.87
C ALA A 109 -38.53 33.12 1.66
N LYS A 110 -38.86 33.97 0.68
CA LYS A 110 -38.04 34.14 -0.54
C LYS A 110 -36.64 34.65 -0.27
N LEU A 111 -36.52 35.72 0.52
CA LEU A 111 -35.25 36.38 0.82
C LEU A 111 -34.22 35.44 1.48
N PRO A 112 -34.55 34.73 2.58
CA PRO A 112 -33.58 33.83 3.20
C PRO A 112 -33.27 32.60 2.33
N LEU A 113 -34.27 32.01 1.66
CA LEU A 113 -34.05 30.83 0.83
C LEU A 113 -33.19 31.14 -0.41
N GLY A 114 -33.46 32.26 -1.09
CA GLY A 114 -32.66 32.72 -2.23
C GLY A 114 -31.22 33.07 -1.82
N ALA A 115 -31.04 33.69 -0.66
CA ALA A 115 -29.70 33.99 -0.13
C ALA A 115 -28.91 32.72 0.20
N ILE A 116 -29.55 31.71 0.80
CA ILE A 116 -28.91 30.43 1.11
C ILE A 116 -28.50 29.69 -0.19
N CYS A 117 -29.39 29.61 -1.17
CA CYS A 117 -29.12 28.94 -2.44
C CYS A 117 -28.02 29.64 -3.27
N SER A 118 -27.97 30.97 -3.23
CA SER A 118 -26.95 31.75 -3.95
C SER A 118 -25.59 31.79 -3.24
N LEU A 119 -25.54 31.63 -1.91
CA LEU A 119 -24.30 31.54 -1.13
C LEU A 119 -23.69 30.13 -1.14
N ALA A 120 -24.48 29.08 -1.33
CA ALA A 120 -24.01 27.69 -1.31
C ALA A 120 -22.79 27.40 -2.23
N PRO A 121 -22.72 27.92 -3.47
CA PRO A 121 -21.55 27.73 -4.35
C PRO A 121 -20.30 28.42 -3.80
N PHE A 122 -20.45 29.59 -3.19
CA PHE A 122 -19.32 30.35 -2.62
C PHE A 122 -18.84 29.74 -1.32
N LEU A 123 -19.74 29.22 -0.50
CA LEU A 123 -19.38 28.47 0.72
C LEU A 123 -18.67 27.16 0.36
N ALA A 124 -19.12 26.45 -0.69
CA ALA A 124 -18.43 25.27 -1.21
C ALA A 124 -17.01 25.60 -1.70
N LEU A 125 -16.84 26.72 -2.42
CA LEU A 125 -15.52 27.17 -2.87
C LEU A 125 -14.63 27.62 -1.70
N ALA A 126 -15.19 28.32 -0.72
CA ALA A 126 -14.50 28.87 0.44
C ALA A 126 -14.06 27.79 1.44
N ALA A 127 -14.81 26.69 1.57
CA ALA A 127 -14.40 25.52 2.35
C ALA A 127 -13.11 24.88 1.78
N GLY A 128 -12.85 25.07 0.48
CA GLY A 128 -11.68 24.54 -0.19
C GLY A 128 -11.81 23.04 -0.51
N VAL A 129 -11.05 22.61 -1.53
CA VAL A 129 -11.13 21.25 -2.07
C VAL A 129 -10.88 20.19 -0.99
N ALA A 130 -9.92 20.40 -0.10
CA ALA A 130 -9.57 19.43 0.96
C ALA A 130 -10.68 19.22 2.00
N ALA A 131 -11.33 20.28 2.49
CA ALA A 131 -12.41 20.13 3.48
C ALA A 131 -13.68 19.53 2.85
N MET A 132 -13.92 19.86 1.57
CA MET A 132 -15.02 19.31 0.81
C MET A 132 -14.79 17.82 0.50
N GLN A 133 -13.57 17.44 0.14
CA GLN A 133 -13.16 16.04 0.02
C GLN A 133 -13.41 15.29 1.33
N ALA A 134 -12.95 15.81 2.48
CA ALA A 134 -13.20 15.16 3.78
C ALA A 134 -14.69 14.92 4.05
N SER A 135 -15.54 15.90 3.71
CA SER A 135 -17.00 15.82 3.88
C SER A 135 -17.66 14.84 2.91
N VAL A 136 -17.22 14.82 1.66
CA VAL A 136 -17.69 13.89 0.62
C VAL A 136 -17.29 12.46 0.96
N THR A 137 -16.04 12.24 1.37
CA THR A 137 -15.55 10.95 1.84
C THR A 137 -16.35 10.51 3.06
N ALA A 138 -16.62 11.40 4.03
CA ALA A 138 -17.47 11.08 5.18
C ALA A 138 -18.91 10.67 4.79
N LEU A 139 -19.50 11.33 3.78
CA LEU A 139 -20.83 10.98 3.28
C LEU A 139 -20.83 9.65 2.50
N ARG A 140 -19.81 9.43 1.68
CA ARG A 140 -19.64 8.20 0.88
C ARG A 140 -19.36 6.99 1.75
N ARG A 141 -18.77 7.17 2.94
CA ARG A 141 -18.65 6.12 3.97
C ARG A 141 -20.00 5.56 4.43
N LEU A 142 -21.13 6.16 4.08
CA LEU A 142 -22.44 5.55 4.33
C LEU A 142 -22.74 4.40 3.36
N ASP A 143 -22.21 4.45 2.13
CA ASP A 143 -22.39 3.39 1.12
C ASP A 143 -21.56 2.15 1.47
N PRO A 144 -22.18 0.96 1.63
CA PRO A 144 -21.48 -0.30 1.86
C PRO A 144 -20.47 -0.66 0.75
N ALA A 145 -20.71 -0.27 -0.51
CA ALA A 145 -19.83 -0.56 -1.64
C ALA A 145 -18.60 0.36 -1.64
N TYR A 146 -18.77 1.65 -1.34
CA TYR A 146 -17.66 2.58 -1.15
C TYR A 146 -16.84 2.25 0.09
N ARG A 147 -17.46 1.93 1.23
CA ARG A 147 -16.74 1.40 2.41
C ARG A 147 -15.94 0.16 2.07
N ARG A 148 -16.53 -0.76 1.29
CA ARG A 148 -15.81 -1.96 0.85
C ARG A 148 -14.56 -1.57 0.07
N ARG A 149 -14.63 -0.57 -0.82
CA ARG A 149 -13.51 -0.05 -1.63
C ARG A 149 -12.50 0.77 -0.82
N GLN A 150 -12.95 1.60 0.12
CA GLN A 150 -12.10 2.41 0.98
C GLN A 150 -11.29 1.55 1.96
N ASN A 151 -11.82 0.40 2.40
CA ASN A 151 -11.06 -0.60 3.16
C ASN A 151 -9.88 -1.21 2.36
N PHE A 152 -9.88 -1.08 1.02
CA PHE A 152 -8.73 -1.38 0.17
C PHE A 152 -7.82 -0.16 -0.04
N HIS A 153 -8.21 1.05 0.37
CA HIS A 153 -7.53 2.33 0.03
C HIS A 153 -6.86 2.98 1.25
N GLU A 154 -7.55 3.02 2.39
CA GLU A 154 -7.07 3.45 3.71
C GLU A 154 -8.02 2.77 4.70
N ALA A 155 -7.57 1.82 5.52
CA ALA A 155 -8.46 1.16 6.47
C ALA A 155 -8.98 2.17 7.52
N PRO A 156 -10.30 2.21 7.80
CA PRO A 156 -10.66 2.21 9.21
C PRO A 156 -11.84 1.28 9.53
N LEU A 157 -11.67 0.54 10.63
CA LEU A 157 -12.67 0.00 11.56
C LEU A 157 -14.07 -0.29 10.96
N ASN A 158 -14.29 -1.51 10.45
CA ASN A 158 -15.62 -2.14 10.47
C ASN A 158 -15.48 -3.67 10.71
N PRO A 159 -16.06 -4.24 11.78
CA PRO A 159 -15.68 -5.57 12.28
C PRO A 159 -16.11 -6.78 11.44
N ASP A 160 -16.86 -6.60 10.35
CA ASP A 160 -17.64 -7.71 9.74
C ASP A 160 -17.42 -7.91 8.23
N ARG A 161 -16.31 -7.40 7.64
CA ARG A 161 -16.01 -7.67 6.23
C ARG A 161 -14.52 -7.71 5.85
N THR A 162 -14.07 -8.94 5.58
CA THR A 162 -12.76 -9.34 5.04
C THR A 162 -12.57 -8.91 3.57
N GLY A 163 -11.52 -8.15 3.28
CA GLY A 163 -11.05 -7.82 1.94
C GLY A 163 -9.52 -7.57 1.96
N PRO A 164 -8.78 -7.87 0.88
CA PRO A 164 -7.34 -7.59 0.77
C PRO A 164 -6.92 -6.17 1.19
N CYS A 165 -6.22 -6.02 2.31
CA CYS A 165 -5.65 -4.73 2.70
C CYS A 165 -4.43 -4.37 1.81
N THR A 166 -4.33 -3.15 1.29
CA THR A 166 -3.12 -2.64 0.58
C THR A 166 -1.85 -2.79 1.41
N VAL A 167 -1.99 -2.62 2.73
CA VAL A 167 -0.91 -2.76 3.71
C VAL A 167 -0.41 -4.21 3.77
N ALA A 168 -1.26 -5.22 3.56
CA ALA A 168 -0.84 -6.61 3.43
C ALA A 168 0.04 -6.83 2.19
N GLY A 169 -0.23 -6.10 1.11
CA GLY A 169 0.63 -6.05 -0.08
C GLY A 169 2.03 -5.55 0.24
N HIS A 170 2.12 -4.37 0.86
CA HIS A 170 3.41 -3.80 1.31
C HIS A 170 4.14 -4.72 2.29
N PHE A 171 3.43 -5.28 3.26
CA PHE A 171 4.01 -6.19 4.26
C PHE A 171 4.62 -7.44 3.62
N LEU A 172 3.87 -8.13 2.75
CA LEU A 172 4.35 -9.33 2.07
C LEU A 172 5.53 -9.02 1.14
N VAL A 173 5.44 -7.96 0.33
CA VAL A 173 6.54 -7.57 -0.56
C VAL A 173 7.78 -7.18 0.24
N GLY A 174 7.64 -6.40 1.31
CA GLY A 174 8.76 -6.04 2.18
C GLY A 174 9.44 -7.25 2.81
N HIS A 175 8.67 -8.23 3.27
CA HIS A 175 9.21 -9.49 3.81
C HIS A 175 9.96 -10.30 2.74
N LEU A 176 9.42 -10.40 1.52
CA LEU A 176 10.09 -11.07 0.39
C LEU A 176 11.41 -10.40 -0.01
N LEU A 177 11.48 -9.07 0.11
CA LEU A 177 12.66 -8.26 -0.14
C LEU A 177 13.66 -8.27 1.03
N GLY A 178 13.26 -8.77 2.20
CA GLY A 178 14.09 -8.79 3.41
C GLY A 178 14.22 -7.43 4.08
N LEU A 179 13.17 -6.61 4.02
CA LEU A 179 13.11 -5.30 4.66
C LEU A 179 12.60 -5.43 6.10
N GLU A 180 13.30 -4.83 7.05
CA GLU A 180 12.92 -4.90 8.46
C GLU A 180 11.73 -3.99 8.74
N VAL A 181 10.74 -4.48 9.49
CA VAL A 181 9.57 -3.70 9.89
C VAL A 181 9.98 -2.74 11.02
N ALA A 182 9.87 -1.44 10.76
CA ALA A 182 10.15 -0.39 11.75
C ALA A 182 8.90 0.00 12.55
N GLU A 183 7.76 0.12 11.88
CA GLU A 183 6.49 0.47 12.50
C GLU A 183 5.37 -0.42 11.95
N PHE A 184 4.44 -0.77 12.83
CA PHE A 184 3.30 -1.61 12.51
C PHE A 184 2.07 -1.11 13.26
N ASN A 185 0.97 -0.91 12.55
CA ASN A 185 -0.35 -0.69 13.13
C ASN A 185 -1.34 -1.64 12.46
N ALA A 186 -1.94 -2.54 13.24
CA ALA A 186 -3.13 -3.25 12.82
C ALA A 186 -4.31 -2.29 12.93
N ALA A 187 -5.22 -2.27 11.95
CA ALA A 187 -6.29 -1.27 11.78
C ALA A 187 -7.30 -1.07 12.95
N SER A 188 -7.02 -1.59 14.15
CA SER A 188 -7.95 -1.71 15.28
C SER A 188 -7.53 -0.97 16.58
N ALA A 189 -6.32 -0.42 16.72
CA ALA A 189 -5.88 0.06 18.05
C ALA A 189 -6.27 1.51 18.40
N ASP A 190 -6.32 2.41 17.43
CA ASP A 190 -6.40 3.88 17.65
C ASP A 190 -7.28 4.64 16.64
N GLY A 191 -7.82 3.95 15.63
CA GLY A 191 -8.61 4.57 14.56
C GLY A 191 -7.79 5.26 13.48
N ALA A 192 -6.45 5.13 13.51
CA ALA A 192 -5.54 5.71 12.51
C ALA A 192 -5.44 4.89 11.21
N GLY A 193 -5.98 3.66 11.21
CA GLY A 193 -5.92 2.75 10.06
C GLY A 193 -4.72 1.81 10.09
N ALA A 194 -4.73 0.80 9.22
CA ALA A 194 -3.61 -0.13 9.08
C ALA A 194 -2.42 0.58 8.46
N GLN A 195 -1.22 0.32 8.98
CA GLN A 195 0.02 0.81 8.38
C GLN A 195 1.19 -0.14 8.65
N VAL A 196 2.15 -0.14 7.73
CA VAL A 196 3.46 -0.77 7.92
C VAL A 196 4.52 0.18 7.39
N ALA A 197 5.55 0.43 8.19
CA ALA A 197 6.73 1.16 7.77
C ALA A 197 7.95 0.24 7.88
N PHE A 198 8.88 0.40 6.95
CA PHE A 198 10.12 -0.37 6.92
C PHE A 198 11.31 0.49 7.32
N ALA A 199 12.33 -0.15 7.87
CA ALA A 199 13.58 0.50 8.22
C ALA A 199 14.20 1.16 6.98
N GLY A 200 14.61 2.42 7.13
CA GLY A 200 15.21 3.18 6.05
C GLY A 200 16.53 2.57 5.54
N PRO A 201 17.00 2.96 4.35
CA PRO A 201 18.20 2.38 3.71
C PRO A 201 19.44 2.41 4.62
N GLU A 202 19.63 3.49 5.39
CA GLU A 202 20.75 3.61 6.34
C GLU A 202 20.66 2.63 7.52
N ALA A 203 19.45 2.33 7.99
CA ALA A 203 19.22 1.32 9.03
C ALA A 203 19.39 -0.09 8.47
N GLN A 204 18.94 -0.32 7.24
CA GLN A 204 19.06 -1.58 6.51
C GLN A 204 20.52 -1.89 6.10
N ALA A 205 21.33 -0.86 5.82
CA ALA A 205 22.76 -0.97 5.52
C ALA A 205 23.62 -1.33 6.73
N ARG A 206 23.10 -1.18 7.96
CA ARG A 206 23.76 -1.66 9.18
C ARG A 206 23.50 -3.15 9.45
N THR A 207 22.49 -3.74 8.80
CA THR A 207 22.08 -5.14 8.98
C THR A 207 22.51 -6.05 7.82
N HIS A 208 22.75 -5.48 6.65
CA HIS A 208 23.35 -6.17 5.50
C HIS A 208 24.76 -5.58 5.30
N ASP A 209 25.79 -6.41 5.08
CA ASP A 209 27.12 -5.94 4.70
C ASP A 209 27.04 -5.20 3.34
N VAL A 210 26.78 -3.89 3.37
CA VAL A 210 26.65 -3.06 2.17
C VAL A 210 28.02 -2.52 1.78
N VAL A 211 28.54 -3.05 0.66
CA VAL A 211 29.66 -2.46 -0.10
C VAL A 211 29.07 -1.60 -1.22
N ASP A 212 29.63 -0.42 -1.43
CA ASP A 212 29.18 0.58 -2.42
C ASP A 212 28.99 0.01 -3.85
N GLY A 213 27.91 0.46 -4.52
CA GLY A 213 27.63 0.25 -5.94
C GLY A 213 26.42 -0.66 -6.24
N PRO A 214 26.58 -1.99 -6.45
CA PRO A 214 25.48 -2.89 -6.84
C PRO A 214 24.35 -3.01 -5.82
N ALA A 215 24.68 -2.86 -4.53
CA ALA A 215 23.74 -2.98 -3.42
C ALA A 215 22.78 -1.78 -3.31
N GLU A 216 23.23 -0.57 -3.68
CA GLU A 216 22.40 0.64 -3.66
C GLU A 216 21.33 0.60 -4.76
N LEU A 217 21.71 0.14 -5.96
CA LEU A 217 20.77 -0.06 -7.06
C LEU A 217 19.79 -1.22 -6.79
N GLU A 218 20.25 -2.30 -6.16
CA GLU A 218 19.37 -3.39 -5.70
C GLU A 218 18.39 -2.91 -4.61
N ALA A 219 18.82 -2.00 -3.71
CA ALA A 219 17.96 -1.37 -2.72
C ALA A 219 16.92 -0.44 -3.37
N GLU A 220 17.32 0.41 -4.32
CA GLU A 220 16.42 1.27 -5.10
C GLU A 220 15.35 0.43 -5.83
N HIS A 221 15.76 -0.66 -6.47
CA HIS A 221 14.85 -1.59 -7.13
C HIS A 221 13.85 -2.22 -6.16
N GLY A 222 14.33 -2.71 -5.00
CA GLY A 222 13.45 -3.26 -3.96
C GLY A 222 12.44 -2.24 -3.47
N LEU A 223 12.88 -1.02 -3.16
CA LEU A 223 12.00 0.04 -2.70
C LEU A 223 11.00 0.50 -3.76
N ALA A 224 11.38 0.49 -5.04
CA ALA A 224 10.46 0.78 -6.12
C ALA A 224 9.33 -0.26 -6.22
N VAL A 225 9.67 -1.54 -6.08
CA VAL A 225 8.70 -2.64 -6.04
C VAL A 225 7.83 -2.54 -4.79
N LEU A 226 8.41 -2.20 -3.64
CA LEU A 226 7.69 -1.98 -2.40
C LEU A 226 6.67 -0.84 -2.54
N ALA A 227 7.04 0.28 -3.14
CA ALA A 227 6.13 1.41 -3.36
C ALA A 227 4.91 1.01 -4.20
N MET A 228 5.08 0.13 -5.19
CA MET A 228 3.97 -0.36 -6.02
C MET A 228 3.19 -1.55 -5.42
N ALA A 229 3.55 -2.02 -4.23
CA ALA A 229 2.95 -3.22 -3.64
C ALA A 229 1.47 -3.03 -3.25
N GLY A 230 1.10 -1.84 -2.76
CA GLY A 230 -0.29 -1.49 -2.47
C GLY A 230 -1.16 -1.54 -3.72
N VAL A 231 -0.77 -0.80 -4.75
CA VAL A 231 -1.41 -0.83 -6.09
C VAL A 231 -1.56 -2.27 -6.62
N ALA A 232 -0.50 -3.07 -6.57
CA ALA A 232 -0.53 -4.44 -7.06
C ALA A 232 -1.50 -5.34 -6.27
N ALA A 233 -1.56 -5.19 -4.94
CA ALA A 233 -2.51 -5.92 -4.11
C ALA A 233 -3.97 -5.54 -4.43
N GLU A 234 -4.23 -4.25 -4.66
CA GLU A 234 -5.55 -3.75 -5.05
C GLU A 234 -5.98 -4.32 -6.41
N VAL A 235 -5.08 -4.34 -7.40
CA VAL A 235 -5.35 -4.92 -8.73
C VAL A 235 -5.66 -6.41 -8.64
N ILE A 236 -4.90 -7.17 -7.85
CA ILE A 236 -5.12 -8.60 -7.66
C ILE A 236 -6.48 -8.87 -7.00
N ALA A 237 -6.90 -8.01 -6.07
CA ALA A 237 -8.17 -8.14 -5.35
C ALA A 237 -9.39 -7.71 -6.18
N CYS A 238 -9.30 -6.53 -6.80
CA CYS A 238 -10.43 -5.79 -7.36
C CYS A 238 -10.44 -5.77 -8.90
N GLY A 239 -9.31 -6.06 -9.55
CA GLY A 239 -9.12 -6.02 -11.00
C GLY A 239 -8.68 -4.67 -11.56
N SER A 240 -8.58 -3.64 -10.72
CA SER A 240 -8.06 -2.29 -11.02
C SER A 240 -7.63 -1.61 -9.72
N ALA A 241 -6.73 -0.63 -9.79
CA ALA A 241 -6.37 0.22 -8.65
C ALA A 241 -7.00 1.61 -8.79
N GLU A 242 -7.61 2.10 -7.71
CA GLU A 242 -8.22 3.44 -7.64
C GLU A 242 -7.39 4.41 -6.76
N GLY A 243 -6.37 3.92 -6.02
CA GLY A 243 -5.61 4.69 -5.03
C GLY A 243 -4.10 4.84 -5.21
N GLY A 244 -3.54 4.39 -6.33
CA GLY A 244 -2.08 4.36 -6.53
C GLY A 244 -1.40 5.73 -6.69
N TYR A 245 -2.10 6.86 -6.55
CA TYR A 245 -1.50 8.18 -6.73
C TYR A 245 -0.40 8.46 -5.71
N ALA A 246 -0.67 8.22 -4.42
CA ALA A 246 0.30 8.46 -3.34
C ALA A 246 1.52 7.56 -3.49
N ASP A 247 1.30 6.27 -3.74
CA ASP A 247 2.33 5.25 -4.02
C ASP A 247 3.24 5.66 -5.20
N VAL A 248 2.64 6.08 -6.31
CA VAL A 248 3.39 6.51 -7.50
C VAL A 248 4.08 7.85 -7.27
N ALA A 249 3.48 8.78 -6.52
CA ALA A 249 4.12 10.04 -6.17
C ALA A 249 5.35 9.81 -5.27
N GLN A 250 5.25 8.89 -4.29
CA GLN A 250 6.36 8.47 -3.46
C GLN A 250 7.48 7.87 -4.33
N LEU A 251 7.15 6.93 -5.21
CA LEU A 251 8.12 6.33 -6.13
C LEU A 251 8.81 7.39 -7.00
N LYS A 252 8.06 8.34 -7.56
CA LYS A 252 8.63 9.45 -8.36
C LYS A 252 9.60 10.31 -7.54
N GLY A 253 9.28 10.60 -6.29
CA GLY A 253 10.16 11.34 -5.38
C GLY A 253 11.46 10.57 -5.08
N MET A 254 11.34 9.26 -4.85
CA MET A 254 12.50 8.39 -4.62
C MET A 254 13.40 8.31 -5.86
N LEU A 255 12.83 8.16 -7.06
CA LEU A 255 13.58 8.13 -8.31
C LEU A 255 14.29 9.45 -8.61
N ALA A 256 13.66 10.58 -8.27
CA ALA A 256 14.28 11.90 -8.43
C ALA A 256 15.48 12.14 -7.50
N THR A 257 15.56 11.41 -6.39
CA THR A 257 16.63 11.53 -5.37
C THR A 257 17.60 10.35 -5.37
N ALA A 258 17.38 9.36 -6.24
CA ALA A 258 18.26 8.21 -6.43
C ALA A 258 19.65 8.62 -6.96
N SER A 259 20.61 7.71 -6.89
CA SER A 259 21.97 7.91 -7.39
C SER A 259 22.34 6.81 -8.40
N PRO A 260 22.34 7.08 -9.72
CA PRO A 260 22.04 8.37 -10.35
C PRO A 260 20.52 8.70 -10.35
N PRO A 261 20.14 10.00 -10.37
CA PRO A 261 18.74 10.39 -10.43
C PRO A 261 18.05 9.93 -11.71
N VAL A 262 16.84 9.40 -11.60
CA VAL A 262 15.98 9.04 -12.73
C VAL A 262 14.94 10.14 -12.90
N THR A 263 15.24 11.13 -13.73
CA THR A 263 14.37 12.30 -13.95
C THR A 263 13.72 12.32 -15.34
N GLU A 264 14.23 11.55 -16.30
CA GLU A 264 13.62 11.44 -17.62
C GLU A 264 12.23 10.79 -17.51
N ALA A 265 11.18 11.48 -17.98
CA ALA A 265 9.80 11.02 -17.86
C ALA A 265 9.59 9.58 -18.38
N ARG A 266 10.23 9.24 -19.50
CA ARG A 266 10.16 7.89 -20.06
C ARG A 266 10.81 6.85 -19.14
N ALA A 267 11.97 7.15 -18.58
CA ALA A 267 12.67 6.24 -17.67
C ALA A 267 11.89 6.05 -16.36
N VAL A 268 11.28 7.13 -15.85
CA VAL A 268 10.36 7.09 -14.69
C VAL A 268 9.16 6.19 -14.98
N ASP A 269 8.48 6.40 -16.12
CA ASP A 269 7.32 5.59 -16.50
C ASP A 269 7.68 4.12 -16.71
N ASP A 270 8.83 3.84 -17.33
CA ASP A 270 9.35 2.48 -17.50
C ASP A 270 9.65 1.83 -16.15
N ARG A 271 10.17 2.61 -15.18
CA ARG A 271 10.43 2.10 -13.84
C ARG A 271 9.16 1.79 -13.06
N ILE A 272 8.17 2.70 -13.09
CA ILE A 272 6.86 2.48 -12.46
C ILE A 272 6.23 1.21 -13.02
N ARG A 273 6.23 1.04 -14.35
CA ARG A 273 5.67 -0.13 -15.02
C ARG A 273 6.39 -1.42 -14.65
N TRP A 274 7.73 -1.40 -14.63
CA TRP A 274 8.50 -2.56 -14.18
C TRP A 274 8.21 -2.92 -12.71
N ALA A 275 8.25 -1.93 -11.82
CA ALA A 275 8.02 -2.13 -10.39
C ALA A 275 6.62 -2.69 -10.12
N THR A 276 5.61 -2.15 -10.81
CA THR A 276 4.23 -2.64 -10.74
C THR A 276 4.13 -4.09 -11.20
N LEU A 277 4.72 -4.44 -12.35
CA LEU A 277 4.69 -5.81 -12.86
C LEU A 277 5.39 -6.79 -11.90
N MET A 278 6.53 -6.37 -11.32
CA MET A 278 7.25 -7.18 -10.35
C MET A 278 6.43 -7.40 -9.08
N ALA A 279 5.82 -6.34 -8.53
CA ALA A 279 4.94 -6.45 -7.36
C ALA A 279 3.72 -7.36 -7.65
N LEU A 280 3.06 -7.19 -8.80
CA LEU A 280 1.98 -8.06 -9.25
C LEU A 280 2.42 -9.52 -9.33
N THR A 281 3.59 -9.79 -9.91
CA THR A 281 4.13 -11.15 -10.06
C THR A 281 4.44 -11.77 -8.69
N MET A 282 5.10 -11.02 -7.80
CA MET A 282 5.42 -11.49 -6.44
C MET A 282 4.14 -11.81 -5.67
N LEU A 283 3.20 -10.89 -5.63
CA LEU A 283 1.94 -11.07 -4.90
C LEU A 283 1.07 -12.18 -5.51
N GLN A 284 1.05 -12.34 -6.83
CA GLN A 284 0.31 -13.41 -7.50
C GLN A 284 0.92 -14.79 -7.19
N ASN A 285 2.25 -14.91 -7.21
CA ASN A 285 2.95 -16.15 -6.87
C ASN A 285 2.77 -16.55 -5.39
N HIS A 286 2.56 -15.56 -4.52
CA HIS A 286 2.33 -15.74 -3.09
C HIS A 286 0.88 -15.39 -2.70
N ARG A 287 -0.10 -15.58 -3.61
CA ARG A 287 -1.50 -15.22 -3.38
C ARG A 287 -2.10 -15.81 -2.09
N PRO A 288 -1.87 -17.09 -1.74
CA PRO A 288 -2.37 -17.63 -0.46
C PRO A 288 -1.82 -16.87 0.76
N CYS A 289 -0.56 -16.42 0.70
CA CYS A 289 0.04 -15.64 1.77
C CYS A 289 -0.57 -14.23 1.85
N LEU A 290 -0.82 -13.60 0.70
CA LEU A 290 -1.50 -12.30 0.63
C LEU A 290 -2.92 -12.38 1.22
N GLU A 291 -3.68 -13.40 0.85
CA GLU A 291 -5.04 -13.63 1.33
C GLU A 291 -5.08 -13.90 2.84
N ALA A 292 -4.23 -14.82 3.33
CA ALA A 292 -4.13 -15.13 4.74
C ALA A 292 -3.72 -13.91 5.57
N LEU A 293 -2.73 -13.16 5.08
CA LEU A 293 -2.29 -11.95 5.73
C LEU A 293 -3.41 -10.91 5.76
N ALA A 294 -4.07 -10.65 4.65
CA ALA A 294 -5.20 -9.72 4.60
C ALA A 294 -6.35 -10.10 5.54
N GLU A 295 -6.66 -11.38 5.67
CA GLU A 295 -7.70 -11.87 6.59
C GLU A 295 -7.34 -11.61 8.06
N ARG A 296 -6.06 -11.70 8.41
CA ARG A 296 -5.60 -11.58 9.80
C ARG A 296 -5.02 -10.23 10.17
N PHE A 297 -4.67 -9.39 9.19
CA PHE A 297 -3.90 -8.16 9.39
C PHE A 297 -4.55 -7.23 10.43
N GLU A 298 -5.86 -7.03 10.34
CA GLU A 298 -6.59 -6.13 11.24
C GLU A 298 -6.68 -6.65 12.68
N SER A 299 -6.61 -7.98 12.85
CA SER A 299 -6.65 -8.66 14.14
C SER A 299 -5.27 -9.01 14.71
N ALA A 300 -4.20 -8.80 13.94
CA ALA A 300 -2.85 -9.16 14.33
C ALA A 300 -2.38 -8.25 15.46
N ARG A 301 -1.77 -8.85 16.48
CA ARG A 301 -1.30 -8.07 17.65
C ARG A 301 0.00 -7.33 17.35
N ASP A 302 0.84 -7.92 16.53
CA ASP A 302 2.18 -7.42 16.20
C ASP A 302 2.66 -7.91 14.83
N ALA A 303 3.77 -7.33 14.34
CA ALA A 303 4.37 -7.70 13.07
C ALA A 303 4.90 -9.15 13.07
N GLY A 304 5.34 -9.67 14.22
CA GLY A 304 5.80 -11.04 14.38
C GLY A 304 4.70 -12.07 14.11
N GLU A 305 3.46 -11.79 14.50
CA GLU A 305 2.29 -12.62 14.20
C GLU A 305 2.03 -12.71 12.69
N CYS A 306 2.11 -11.57 11.99
CA CYS A 306 2.04 -11.50 10.54
C CYS A 306 3.16 -12.31 9.87
N ILE A 307 4.41 -12.17 10.33
CA ILE A 307 5.56 -12.92 9.78
C ILE A 307 5.40 -14.42 9.99
N ARG A 308 5.01 -14.87 11.19
CA ARG A 308 4.76 -16.29 11.47
C ARG A 308 3.66 -16.85 10.59
N LEU A 309 2.58 -16.09 10.39
CA LEU A 309 1.49 -16.47 9.50
C LEU A 309 1.96 -16.63 8.05
N LEU A 310 2.76 -15.68 7.55
CA LEU A 310 3.34 -15.75 6.21
C LEU A 310 4.19 -17.00 6.01
N GLU A 311 5.15 -17.24 6.91
CA GLU A 311 6.05 -18.39 6.80
C GLU A 311 5.32 -19.73 6.98
N ALA A 312 4.31 -19.78 7.84
CA ALA A 312 3.46 -20.97 7.97
C ALA A 312 2.63 -21.23 6.70
N THR A 313 2.09 -20.17 6.09
CA THR A 313 1.30 -20.29 4.86
C THR A 313 2.17 -20.71 3.68
N ALA A 314 3.40 -20.20 3.60
CA ALA A 314 4.36 -20.56 2.55
C ALA A 314 4.83 -22.02 2.60
N ARG A 315 5.00 -22.57 3.81
CA ARG A 315 5.35 -23.99 3.98
C ARG A 315 4.24 -24.95 3.52
N GLY A 316 2.99 -24.47 3.44
CA GLY A 316 1.83 -25.29 3.13
C GLY A 316 1.51 -26.31 4.24
N PRO A 317 0.44 -27.10 4.08
CA PRO A 317 0.15 -28.19 5.00
C PRO A 317 1.26 -29.24 4.95
N PRO A 318 1.58 -29.92 6.08
CA PRO A 318 2.56 -31.01 6.07
C PRO A 318 2.15 -32.07 5.03
N PRO A 319 3.12 -32.71 4.35
CA PRO A 319 2.80 -33.75 3.38
C PRO A 319 1.95 -34.81 4.07
N ARG A 320 0.78 -35.13 3.47
CA ARG A 320 -0.06 -36.22 3.99
C ARG A 320 0.81 -37.47 4.01
N GLY A 321 1.12 -37.94 5.20
CA GLY A 321 1.84 -39.19 5.39
C GLY A 321 1.16 -40.24 4.53
N VAL A 322 1.95 -40.94 3.73
CA VAL A 322 1.49 -42.16 3.07
C VAL A 322 0.97 -43.04 4.20
N GLU A 323 -0.34 -43.19 4.31
CA GLU A 323 -0.94 -44.24 5.12
C GLU A 323 -0.27 -45.53 4.66
N SER A 324 0.57 -46.09 5.53
CA SER A 324 1.04 -47.45 5.38
C SER A 324 -0.22 -48.30 5.36
N ARG A 325 -0.59 -48.73 4.15
CA ARG A 325 -1.50 -49.84 3.95
C ARG A 325 -0.79 -51.06 4.51
N ASP A 326 -0.99 -51.30 5.79
CA ASP A 326 -0.91 -52.63 6.38
C ASP A 326 -2.08 -53.49 5.88
#